data_AF-A0A0L9TEE0-F1
#
_entry.id   AF-A0A0L9TEE0-F1
#
_cell.length_a   1.000
_cell.length_b   1.000
_cell.length_c   1.000
_cell.angle_alpha   90.00
_cell.angle_beta   90.00
_cell.angle_gamma   90.00
#
_symmetry.space_group_name_H-M   'P 1'
#
loop_
_entity.id
_entity.type
_entity.pdbx_description
1 polymer ?
#
loop_
_entity_poly.entity_id
_entity_poly.type
_entity_poly.pdbx_seq_one_letter_code
_entity_poly.pdbx_strand_id
1 'polypeptide(L)'
;MAKQYTAAAPAAPLSRFGVLVAQLESIVASAVHKSPQPLLCFDLLSDLINAIDEDTKENILLWQRRCEDALYSLLVFGARRPVRHLASVAMAKVISKGDSISIYSRASSLQGFLSDGKRNEPQKIAGASQCLGELYKYFGRRITSGLLETTIIATKLMKFNEEFVRQEALYMLRNALEGSGGSAASTAYSEAFRLIMRSATGDKSFAVRIAAARCLKAFASIGGPGLGVTELDNSASYCVKAGT
;
A
#
# COMPACT_ATOMS: atom_id res chain seq x y z
N MET A 1 -14.17 43.28 -31.61
CA MET A 1 -14.42 41.97 -30.99
C MET A 1 -13.59 41.87 -29.72
N ALA A 2 -14.23 41.93 -28.55
CA ALA A 2 -13.57 41.81 -27.25
C ALA A 2 -13.49 40.32 -26.86
N LYS A 3 -12.28 39.82 -26.57
CA LYS A 3 -12.08 38.48 -26.01
C LYS A 3 -12.51 38.49 -24.55
N GLN A 4 -13.56 37.74 -24.25
CA GLN A 4 -13.99 37.42 -22.89
C GLN A 4 -12.86 36.70 -22.14
N TYR A 5 -12.39 37.32 -21.08
CA TYR A 5 -11.62 36.66 -20.03
C TYR A 5 -12.55 35.63 -19.36
N THR A 6 -12.25 34.35 -19.53
CA THR A 6 -12.87 33.29 -18.74
C THR A 6 -12.47 33.47 -17.28
N ALA A 7 -13.46 33.80 -16.46
CA ALA A 7 -13.31 33.95 -15.02
C ALA A 7 -12.65 32.68 -14.43
N ALA A 8 -11.57 32.88 -13.68
CA ALA A 8 -10.98 31.85 -12.85
C ALA A 8 -12.06 31.30 -11.92
N ALA A 9 -12.13 29.97 -11.78
CA ALA A 9 -13.01 29.30 -10.85
C ALA A 9 -12.86 29.94 -9.45
N PRO A 10 -13.96 30.15 -8.71
CA PRO A 10 -13.89 30.78 -7.40
C PRO A 10 -12.97 29.96 -6.50
N ALA A 11 -11.94 30.61 -5.95
CA ALA A 11 -11.04 29.98 -4.99
C ALA A 11 -11.88 29.44 -3.83
N ALA A 12 -12.01 28.12 -3.76
CA ALA A 12 -12.69 27.47 -2.65
C ALA A 12 -12.08 27.96 -1.34
N PRO A 13 -12.88 28.20 -0.28
CA PRO A 13 -12.34 28.60 1.01
C PRO A 13 -11.26 27.59 1.42
N LEU A 14 -10.04 28.10 1.67
CA LEU A 14 -8.87 27.26 1.91
C LEU A 14 -9.02 26.55 3.25
N SER A 15 -9.65 25.37 3.23
CA SER A 15 -9.71 24.50 4.40
C SER A 15 -8.28 24.09 4.79
N ARG A 16 -8.07 23.79 6.09
CA ARG A 16 -6.77 23.32 6.60
C ARG A 16 -6.26 22.14 5.76
N PHE A 17 -7.14 21.21 5.40
CA PHE A 17 -6.82 20.08 4.52
C PHE A 17 -6.30 20.55 3.15
N GLY A 18 -7.01 21.46 2.49
CA GLY A 18 -6.60 21.99 1.18
C GLY A 18 -5.23 22.66 1.19
N VAL A 19 -4.91 23.40 2.26
CA VAL A 19 -3.58 24.01 2.45
C VAL A 19 -2.49 22.95 2.56
N LEU A 20 -2.70 21.90 3.37
CA LEU A 20 -1.73 20.82 3.57
C LEU A 20 -1.53 20.00 2.29
N VAL A 21 -2.59 19.78 1.50
CA VAL A 21 -2.50 19.14 0.17
C VAL A 21 -1.64 19.96 -0.77
N ALA A 22 -1.84 21.28 -0.84
CA ALA A 22 -1.02 22.17 -1.68
C ALA A 22 0.46 22.19 -1.25
N GLN A 23 0.73 22.14 0.06
CA GLN A 23 2.10 22.01 0.57
C GLN A 23 2.74 20.68 0.17
N LEU A 24 1.99 19.57 0.25
CA LEU A 24 2.48 18.26 -0.16
C LEU A 24 2.79 18.23 -1.67
N GLU A 25 1.92 18.79 -2.50
CA GLU A 25 2.16 18.93 -3.94
C GLU A 25 3.42 19.74 -4.22
N SER A 26 3.65 20.84 -3.49
CA SER A 26 4.86 21.65 -3.62
C SER A 26 6.14 20.86 -3.27
N ILE A 27 6.12 20.10 -2.17
CA ILE A 27 7.24 19.22 -1.78
C ILE A 27 7.53 18.21 -2.89
N VAL A 28 6.49 17.55 -3.39
CA VAL A 28 6.58 16.52 -4.41
C VAL A 28 7.06 17.09 -5.75
N ALA A 29 6.60 18.28 -6.15
CA ALA A 29 7.07 18.95 -7.36
C ALA A 29 8.58 19.28 -7.28
N SER A 30 9.07 19.67 -6.09
CA SER A 30 10.48 19.95 -5.87
C SER A 30 11.37 18.71 -5.77
N ALA A 31 10.78 17.52 -5.54
CA ALA A 31 11.48 16.28 -5.29
C ALA A 31 12.37 15.80 -6.45
N VAL A 32 12.08 16.27 -7.68
CA VAL A 32 12.88 16.01 -8.88
C VAL A 32 14.28 16.61 -8.76
N HIS A 33 14.42 17.73 -8.07
CA HIS A 33 15.69 18.45 -7.92
C HIS A 33 16.31 18.25 -6.54
N LYS A 34 15.49 18.08 -5.50
CA LYS A 34 15.94 17.96 -4.11
C LYS A 34 15.10 16.95 -3.35
N SER A 35 15.73 15.92 -2.80
CA SER A 35 15.01 14.91 -2.01
C SER A 35 14.21 15.56 -0.86
N PRO A 36 12.93 15.20 -0.67
CA PRO A 36 12.10 15.75 0.40
C PRO A 36 12.72 15.56 1.78
N GLN A 37 12.72 16.62 2.59
CA GLN A 37 13.25 16.55 3.96
C GLN A 37 12.36 15.64 4.82
N PRO A 38 12.91 14.59 5.46
CA PRO A 38 12.09 13.60 6.16
C PRO A 38 11.25 14.15 7.32
N LEU A 39 11.81 15.07 8.11
CA LEU A 39 11.10 15.68 9.25
C LEU A 39 9.93 16.54 8.76
N LEU A 40 10.18 17.41 7.78
CA LEU A 40 9.13 18.22 7.15
C LEU A 40 7.99 17.36 6.60
N CYS A 41 8.32 16.26 5.91
CA CYS A 41 7.29 15.35 5.39
C CYS A 41 6.54 14.64 6.52
N PHE A 42 7.22 14.27 7.60
CA PHE A 42 6.60 13.62 8.75
C PHE A 42 5.58 14.54 9.44
N ASP A 43 5.98 15.78 9.73
CA ASP A 43 5.12 16.76 10.38
C ASP A 43 3.91 17.08 9.49
N LEU A 44 4.16 17.35 8.20
CA LEU A 44 3.11 17.63 7.23
C LEU A 44 2.11 16.48 7.10
N LEU A 45 2.58 15.23 7.00
CA LEU A 45 1.68 14.08 6.85
C LEU A 45 0.90 13.79 8.13
N SER A 46 1.49 14.06 9.30
CA SER A 46 0.80 13.92 10.59
C SER A 46 -0.34 14.94 10.68
N ASP A 47 -0.07 16.20 10.32
CA ASP A 47 -1.09 17.24 10.23
C ASP A 47 -2.16 16.94 9.18
N LEU A 48 -1.75 16.39 8.03
CA LEU A 48 -2.66 15.98 6.96
C LEU A 48 -3.64 14.91 7.45
N ILE A 49 -3.16 13.89 8.18
CA ILE A 49 -4.02 12.86 8.75
C ILE A 49 -5.04 13.46 9.71
N ASN A 50 -4.61 14.35 10.62
CA ASN A 50 -5.52 15.01 11.55
C ASN A 50 -6.54 15.88 10.82
N ALA A 51 -6.09 16.65 9.82
CA ALA A 51 -6.98 17.47 8.99
C ALA A 51 -7.98 16.61 8.21
N ILE A 52 -7.58 15.44 7.70
CA ILE A 52 -8.52 14.51 7.06
C ILE A 52 -9.61 14.12 8.04
N ASP A 53 -9.29 13.80 9.30
CA ASP A 53 -10.29 13.39 10.29
C ASP A 53 -11.24 14.53 10.70
N GLU A 54 -10.74 15.77 10.78
CA GLU A 54 -11.49 16.95 11.21
C GLU A 54 -12.37 17.60 10.12
N ASP A 55 -11.98 17.52 8.84
CA ASP A 55 -12.63 18.29 7.76
C ASP A 55 -14.00 17.72 7.35
N THR A 56 -14.77 18.42 6.51
CA THR A 56 -16.04 17.92 5.99
C THR A 56 -15.83 16.98 4.80
N LYS A 57 -16.78 16.06 4.56
CA LYS A 57 -16.70 15.15 3.41
C LYS A 57 -16.64 15.92 2.08
N GLU A 58 -17.38 17.02 1.98
CA GLU A 58 -17.44 17.89 0.80
C GLU A 58 -16.05 18.51 0.50
N ASN A 59 -15.34 18.96 1.53
CA ASN A 59 -13.99 19.48 1.39
C ASN A 59 -12.98 18.38 1.04
N ILE A 60 -13.10 17.19 1.65
CA ILE A 60 -12.26 16.04 1.28
C ILE A 60 -12.45 15.71 -0.21
N LEU A 61 -13.69 15.60 -0.68
CA LEU A 61 -14.00 15.30 -2.09
C LEU A 61 -13.37 16.30 -3.05
N LEU A 62 -13.40 17.59 -2.71
CA LEU A 62 -12.83 18.66 -3.55
C LEU A 62 -11.32 18.49 -3.77
N TRP A 63 -10.59 18.06 -2.74
CA TRP A 63 -9.12 17.98 -2.76
C TRP A 63 -8.58 16.55 -2.88
N GLN A 64 -9.44 15.54 -2.84
CA GLN A 64 -9.07 14.13 -2.76
C GLN A 64 -8.13 13.72 -3.89
N ARG A 65 -8.47 14.02 -5.15
CA ARG A 65 -7.66 13.56 -6.28
C ARG A 65 -6.23 14.09 -6.21
N ARG A 66 -6.09 15.36 -5.88
CA ARG A 66 -4.81 16.05 -5.69
C ARG A 66 -4.02 15.45 -4.52
N CYS A 67 -4.70 15.19 -3.41
CA CYS A 67 -4.10 14.53 -2.25
C CYS A 67 -3.58 13.14 -2.60
N GLU A 68 -4.39 12.30 -3.25
CA GLU A 68 -3.99 10.96 -3.67
C GLU A 68 -2.80 10.99 -4.64
N ASP A 69 -2.81 11.88 -5.64
CA ASP A 69 -1.73 11.97 -6.62
C ASP A 69 -0.41 12.46 -5.99
N ALA A 70 -0.48 13.40 -5.04
CA ALA A 70 0.69 13.86 -4.30
C ALA A 70 1.25 12.79 -3.35
N LEU A 71 0.38 12.08 -2.62
CA LEU A 71 0.77 10.95 -1.75
C LEU A 71 1.40 9.81 -2.56
N TYR A 72 0.80 9.46 -3.71
CA TYR A 72 1.34 8.47 -4.61
C TYR A 72 2.75 8.85 -5.08
N SER A 73 2.92 10.10 -5.52
CA SER A 73 4.20 10.61 -6.00
C SER A 73 5.27 10.58 -4.90
N LEU A 74 4.94 10.98 -3.67
CA LEU A 74 5.84 10.89 -2.52
C LEU A 74 6.31 9.46 -2.25
N LEU A 75 5.41 8.48 -2.36
CA LEU A 75 5.73 7.06 -2.18
C LEU A 75 6.66 6.55 -3.28
N VAL A 76 6.40 6.89 -4.54
CA VAL A 76 7.24 6.48 -5.68
C VAL A 76 8.53 7.30 -5.81
N PHE A 77 8.72 8.35 -5.02
CA PHE A 77 10.05 8.96 -4.81
C PHE A 77 10.91 8.22 -3.79
N GLY A 78 10.36 7.20 -3.10
CA GLY A 78 11.13 6.36 -2.19
C GLY A 78 11.32 6.97 -0.80
N ALA A 79 10.26 7.59 -0.27
CA ALA A 79 10.23 8.06 1.11
C ALA A 79 10.59 6.95 2.11
N ARG A 80 11.35 7.30 3.17
CA ARG A 80 11.77 6.37 4.23
C ARG A 80 10.60 5.98 5.15
N ARG A 81 10.78 4.91 5.94
CA ARG A 81 9.72 4.21 6.67
C ARG A 81 8.71 5.08 7.45
N PRO A 82 9.10 6.06 8.29
CA PRO A 82 8.10 6.87 9.01
C PRO A 82 7.21 7.67 8.07
N VAL A 83 7.82 8.32 7.07
CA VAL A 83 7.12 9.12 6.06
C VAL A 83 6.25 8.23 5.16
N ARG A 84 6.80 7.11 4.67
CA ARG A 84 6.06 6.18 3.81
C ARG A 84 4.84 5.57 4.54
N HIS A 85 4.96 5.33 5.84
CA HIS A 85 3.86 4.81 6.66
C HIS A 85 2.74 5.84 6.79
N LEU A 86 3.06 7.07 7.18
CA LEU A 86 2.07 8.14 7.27
C LEU A 86 1.42 8.43 5.92
N ALA A 87 2.18 8.41 4.82
CA ALA A 87 1.62 8.61 3.48
C ALA A 87 0.63 7.49 3.09
N SER A 88 0.92 6.24 3.45
CA SER A 88 0.03 5.10 3.22
C SER A 88 -1.26 5.20 4.05
N VAL A 89 -1.15 5.63 5.31
CA VAL A 89 -2.30 5.87 6.20
C VAL A 89 -3.16 7.03 5.69
N ALA A 90 -2.54 8.14 5.30
CA ALA A 90 -3.23 9.29 4.72
C ALA A 90 -3.98 8.90 3.43
N MET A 91 -3.37 8.08 2.57
CA MET A 91 -4.00 7.55 1.35
C MET A 91 -5.26 6.76 1.68
N ALA A 92 -5.20 5.85 2.65
CA ALA A 92 -6.37 5.08 3.03
C ALA A 92 -7.48 5.96 3.65
N LYS A 93 -7.11 6.92 4.51
CA LYS A 93 -8.06 7.84 5.15
C LYS A 93 -8.76 8.76 4.16
N VAL A 94 -8.03 9.36 3.21
CA VAL A 94 -8.63 10.27 2.24
C VAL A 94 -9.63 9.54 1.33
N ILE A 95 -9.31 8.32 0.90
CA ILE A 95 -10.23 7.46 0.12
C ILE A 95 -11.43 7.02 0.96
N SER A 96 -11.21 6.72 2.25
CA SER A 96 -12.28 6.26 3.15
C SER A 96 -13.30 7.35 3.43
N LYS A 97 -12.85 8.59 3.60
CA LYS A 97 -13.72 9.73 3.93
C LYS A 97 -14.34 10.37 2.68
N GLY A 98 -13.61 10.38 1.57
CA GLY A 98 -14.04 10.94 0.30
C GLY A 98 -14.84 9.96 -0.57
N ASP A 99 -14.56 9.97 -1.87
CA ASP A 99 -15.07 9.04 -2.85
C ASP A 99 -14.28 7.74 -2.80
N SER A 100 -14.89 6.77 -2.15
CA SER A 100 -14.33 5.45 -1.99
C SER A 100 -14.24 4.64 -3.30
N ILE A 101 -14.83 5.09 -4.42
CA ILE A 101 -14.67 4.44 -5.74
C ILE A 101 -13.22 4.59 -6.24
N SER A 102 -12.50 5.63 -5.83
CA SER A 102 -11.12 5.86 -6.28
C SER A 102 -10.16 4.71 -5.94
N ILE A 103 -10.50 3.89 -4.95
CA ILE A 103 -9.72 2.70 -4.53
C ILE A 103 -9.33 1.79 -5.69
N TYR A 104 -10.24 1.56 -6.65
CA TYR A 104 -9.99 0.66 -7.77
C TYR A 104 -8.85 1.19 -8.65
N SER A 105 -8.91 2.47 -8.98
CA SER A 105 -7.87 3.14 -9.78
C SER A 105 -6.53 3.20 -9.04
N ARG A 106 -6.56 3.47 -7.74
CA ARG A 106 -5.35 3.64 -6.94
C ARG A 106 -4.64 2.31 -6.67
N ALA A 107 -5.38 1.26 -6.34
CA ALA A 107 -4.85 -0.09 -6.20
C ALA A 107 -4.22 -0.57 -7.52
N SER A 108 -4.93 -0.40 -8.64
CA SER A 108 -4.43 -0.78 -9.97
C SER A 108 -3.16 -0.02 -10.35
N SER A 109 -3.08 1.29 -10.08
CA SER A 109 -1.87 2.10 -10.34
C SER A 109 -0.66 1.62 -9.53
N LEU A 110 -0.85 1.29 -8.25
CA LEU A 110 0.21 0.76 -7.39
C LEU A 110 0.66 -0.64 -7.84
N GLN A 111 -0.28 -1.49 -8.26
CA GLN A 111 0.02 -2.81 -8.81
C GLN A 111 0.84 -2.68 -10.09
N GLY A 112 0.41 -1.84 -11.04
CA GLY A 112 1.17 -1.57 -12.27
C GLY A 112 2.59 -1.09 -11.98
N PHE A 113 2.75 -0.11 -11.08
CA PHE A 113 4.08 0.37 -10.67
C PHE A 113 4.97 -0.75 -10.09
N LEU A 114 4.42 -1.64 -9.26
CA LEU A 114 5.18 -2.74 -8.66
C LEU A 114 5.52 -3.84 -9.68
N SER A 115 4.59 -4.13 -10.59
CA SER A 115 4.76 -5.10 -11.68
C SER A 115 5.85 -4.65 -12.66
N ASP A 116 5.96 -3.36 -12.94
CA ASP A 116 7.02 -2.78 -13.77
C ASP A 116 8.31 -2.42 -13.00
N GLY A 117 8.22 -2.44 -11.66
CA GLY A 117 9.28 -2.00 -10.76
C GLY A 117 10.65 -2.65 -11.02
N LYS A 118 11.69 -1.82 -11.09
CA LYS A 118 13.08 -2.24 -11.28
C LYS A 118 13.76 -2.56 -9.95
N ARG A 119 14.72 -3.49 -9.98
CA ARG A 119 15.44 -3.94 -8.76
C ARG A 119 16.35 -2.89 -8.13
N ASN A 120 16.74 -1.86 -8.88
CA ASN A 120 17.61 -0.78 -8.41
C ASN A 120 16.86 0.35 -7.67
N GLU A 121 15.56 0.22 -7.43
CA GLU A 121 14.74 1.25 -6.77
C GLU A 121 14.03 0.76 -5.49
N PRO A 122 14.75 0.12 -4.55
CA PRO A 122 14.13 -0.65 -3.48
C PRO A 122 13.28 0.21 -2.53
N GLN A 123 13.60 1.49 -2.33
CA GLN A 123 12.79 2.39 -1.50
C GLN A 123 11.44 2.74 -2.14
N LYS A 124 11.39 2.90 -3.47
CA LYS A 124 10.14 3.19 -4.19
C LYS A 124 9.21 1.98 -4.14
N ILE A 125 9.79 0.79 -4.35
CA ILE A 125 9.08 -0.48 -4.25
C ILE A 125 8.53 -0.69 -2.84
N ALA A 126 9.33 -0.44 -1.80
CA ALA A 126 8.86 -0.54 -0.41
C ALA A 126 7.71 0.45 -0.11
N GLY A 127 7.80 1.69 -0.62
CA GLY A 127 6.72 2.68 -0.51
C GLY A 127 5.41 2.23 -1.16
N ALA A 128 5.47 1.83 -2.43
CA ALA A 128 4.30 1.37 -3.16
C ALA A 128 3.69 0.08 -2.56
N SER A 129 4.54 -0.87 -2.12
CA SER A 129 4.09 -2.12 -1.49
C SER A 129 3.37 -1.86 -0.17
N GLN A 130 3.93 -0.99 0.67
CA GLN A 130 3.30 -0.63 1.95
C GLN A 130 1.96 0.06 1.74
N CYS A 131 1.87 0.97 0.78
CA CYS A 131 0.62 1.67 0.47
C CYS A 131 -0.45 0.71 -0.06
N LEU A 132 -0.10 -0.18 -1.00
CA LEU A 132 -1.02 -1.20 -1.49
C LEU A 132 -1.50 -2.12 -0.35
N GLY A 133 -0.60 -2.51 0.55
CA GLY A 133 -0.95 -3.25 1.76
C GLY A 133 -1.91 -2.50 2.67
N GLU A 134 -1.70 -1.20 2.91
CA GLU A 134 -2.62 -0.40 3.73
C GLU A 134 -3.99 -0.27 3.05
N LEU A 135 -4.03 -0.10 1.72
CA LEU A 135 -5.29 -0.09 0.97
C LEU A 135 -6.06 -1.40 1.09
N TYR A 136 -5.37 -2.54 1.00
CA TYR A 136 -6.00 -3.84 1.23
C TYR A 136 -6.57 -3.98 2.64
N LYS A 137 -5.85 -3.48 3.65
CA LYS A 137 -6.31 -3.54 5.05
C LYS A 137 -7.66 -2.84 5.25
N TYR A 138 -7.91 -1.72 4.58
CA TYR A 138 -9.18 -0.98 4.71
C TYR A 138 -10.25 -1.39 3.69
N PHE A 139 -9.84 -1.75 2.47
CA PHE A 139 -10.76 -1.91 1.34
C PHE A 139 -10.70 -3.30 0.69
N GLY A 140 -10.00 -4.27 1.27
CA GLY A 140 -9.69 -5.55 0.63
C GLY A 140 -10.91 -6.30 0.06
N ARG A 141 -12.05 -6.27 0.77
CA ARG A 141 -13.33 -6.85 0.28
C ARG A 141 -13.82 -6.24 -1.04
N ARG A 142 -13.40 -5.02 -1.38
CA ARG A 142 -13.78 -4.33 -2.63
C ARG A 142 -12.81 -4.60 -3.77
N ILE A 143 -11.55 -4.89 -3.47
CA ILE A 143 -10.47 -5.08 -4.45
C ILE A 143 -9.95 -6.52 -4.47
N THR A 144 -10.82 -7.48 -4.19
CA THR A 144 -10.51 -8.92 -4.18
C THR A 144 -10.03 -9.43 -5.55
N SER A 145 -10.51 -8.82 -6.64
CA SER A 145 -10.09 -9.15 -8.01
C SER A 145 -8.58 -8.92 -8.25
N GLY A 146 -7.97 -7.99 -7.51
CA GLY A 146 -6.54 -7.71 -7.59
C GLY A 146 -5.66 -8.64 -6.75
N LEU A 147 -6.22 -9.55 -5.95
CA LEU A 147 -5.42 -10.35 -5.00
C LEU A 147 -4.41 -11.25 -5.70
N LEU A 148 -4.79 -11.89 -6.82
CA LEU A 148 -3.88 -12.76 -7.57
C LEU A 148 -2.66 -11.99 -8.09
N GLU A 149 -2.89 -10.82 -8.70
CA GLU A 149 -1.80 -9.94 -9.16
C GLU A 149 -0.91 -9.50 -7.99
N THR A 150 -1.50 -9.15 -6.84
CA THR A 150 -0.75 -8.80 -5.62
C THR A 150 0.14 -9.94 -5.13
N THR A 151 -0.34 -11.19 -5.21
CA THR A 151 0.46 -12.38 -4.88
C THR A 151 1.61 -12.59 -5.86
N ILE A 152 1.39 -12.36 -7.16
CA ILE A 152 2.43 -12.45 -8.20
C ILE A 152 3.50 -11.37 -7.95
N ILE A 153 3.08 -10.14 -7.66
CA ILE A 153 3.96 -9.04 -7.27
C ILE A 153 4.78 -9.45 -6.03
N ALA A 154 4.15 -9.92 -4.96
CA ALA A 154 4.86 -10.35 -3.75
C ALA A 154 5.92 -11.43 -4.06
N THR A 155 5.60 -12.37 -4.95
CA THR A 155 6.53 -13.41 -5.41
C THR A 155 7.75 -12.81 -6.13
N LYS A 156 7.55 -11.79 -6.97
CA LYS A 156 8.64 -11.04 -7.61
C LYS A 156 9.49 -10.32 -6.58
N LEU A 157 8.86 -9.65 -5.61
CA LEU A 157 9.56 -8.86 -4.59
C LEU A 157 10.39 -9.70 -3.63
N MET A 158 9.98 -10.95 -3.37
CA MET A 158 10.79 -11.91 -2.58
C MET A 158 12.15 -12.24 -3.22
N LYS A 159 12.41 -11.83 -4.48
CA LYS A 159 13.70 -12.01 -5.16
C LYS A 159 14.66 -10.82 -4.98
N PHE A 160 14.29 -9.79 -4.20
CA PHE A 160 15.18 -8.67 -3.89
C PHE A 160 16.25 -9.06 -2.86
N ASN A 161 17.42 -8.44 -2.94
CA ASN A 161 18.51 -8.66 -1.97
C ASN A 161 18.21 -7.94 -0.65
N GLU A 162 17.54 -6.80 -0.74
CA GLU A 162 17.16 -5.95 0.37
C GLU A 162 16.11 -6.63 1.24
N GLU A 163 16.49 -6.96 2.47
CA GLU A 163 15.60 -7.55 3.46
C GLU A 163 14.30 -6.78 3.62
N PHE A 164 14.38 -5.45 3.73
CA PHE A 164 13.21 -4.61 3.96
C PHE A 164 12.20 -4.67 2.80
N VAL A 165 12.64 -4.90 1.56
CA VAL A 165 11.72 -5.05 0.41
C VAL A 165 10.97 -6.37 0.51
N ARG A 166 11.67 -7.46 0.83
CA ARG A 166 11.05 -8.77 1.06
C ARG A 166 10.08 -8.73 2.25
N GLN A 167 10.42 -8.00 3.30
CA GLN A 167 9.55 -7.80 4.45
C GLN A 167 8.27 -7.02 4.09
N GLU A 168 8.38 -5.90 3.37
CA GLU A 168 7.20 -5.12 2.94
C GLU A 168 6.32 -5.91 1.95
N ALA A 169 6.90 -6.77 1.11
CA ALA A 169 6.14 -7.67 0.24
C ALA A 169 5.24 -8.62 1.04
N LEU A 170 5.76 -9.17 2.14
CA LEU A 170 4.97 -10.05 3.02
C LEU A 170 3.97 -9.26 3.87
N TYR A 171 4.27 -8.05 4.32
CA TYR A 171 3.27 -7.22 5.00
C TYR A 171 2.13 -6.79 4.07
N MET A 172 2.45 -6.46 2.82
CA MET A 172 1.46 -6.23 1.77
C MET A 172 0.57 -7.47 1.59
N LEU A 173 1.17 -8.64 1.42
CA LEU A 173 0.43 -9.90 1.24
C LEU A 173 -0.44 -10.23 2.46
N ARG A 174 0.09 -10.08 3.69
CA ARG A 174 -0.68 -10.30 4.92
C ARG A 174 -1.94 -9.44 4.95
N ASN A 175 -1.79 -8.13 4.73
CA ASN A 175 -2.93 -7.22 4.74
C ASN A 175 -3.91 -7.53 3.60
N ALA A 176 -3.41 -7.98 2.43
CA ALA A 176 -4.24 -8.42 1.31
C ALA A 176 -5.07 -9.66 1.64
N LEU A 177 -4.48 -10.64 2.32
CA LEU A 177 -5.18 -11.85 2.79
C LEU A 177 -6.25 -11.50 3.83
N GLU A 178 -5.87 -10.78 4.89
CA GLU A 178 -6.79 -10.37 5.97
C GLU A 178 -7.94 -9.52 5.41
N GLY A 179 -7.59 -8.48 4.64
CA GLY A 179 -8.56 -7.53 4.08
C GLY A 179 -9.53 -8.16 3.08
N SER A 180 -9.09 -9.19 2.33
CA SER A 180 -9.96 -9.90 1.38
C SER A 180 -10.89 -10.91 2.06
N GLY A 181 -10.61 -11.32 3.31
CA GLY A 181 -11.52 -12.12 4.13
C GLY A 181 -11.98 -13.44 3.52
N GLY A 182 -11.13 -14.10 2.73
CA GLY A 182 -11.45 -15.36 2.05
C GLY A 182 -12.37 -15.26 0.83
N SER A 183 -12.77 -14.06 0.41
CA SER A 183 -13.74 -13.85 -0.68
C SER A 183 -13.13 -13.70 -2.07
N ALA A 184 -11.80 -13.78 -2.22
CA ALA A 184 -11.14 -13.71 -3.52
C ALA A 184 -11.11 -15.08 -4.23
N ALA A 185 -10.61 -15.12 -5.46
CA ALA A 185 -10.45 -16.36 -6.21
C ALA A 185 -9.55 -17.37 -5.46
N SER A 186 -9.96 -18.64 -5.39
CA SER A 186 -9.22 -19.71 -4.72
C SER A 186 -7.75 -19.79 -5.15
N THR A 187 -7.49 -19.59 -6.45
CA THR A 187 -6.13 -19.58 -7.02
C THR A 187 -5.23 -18.52 -6.37
N ALA A 188 -5.75 -17.33 -6.07
CA ALA A 188 -4.96 -16.28 -5.42
C ALA A 188 -4.45 -16.72 -4.04
N TYR A 189 -5.26 -17.48 -3.30
CA TYR A 189 -4.91 -18.01 -2.00
C TYR A 189 -3.94 -19.20 -2.09
N SER A 190 -4.19 -20.16 -2.99
CA SER A 190 -3.28 -21.28 -3.19
C SER A 190 -1.88 -20.82 -3.64
N GLU A 191 -1.80 -19.80 -4.51
CA GLU A 191 -0.53 -19.17 -4.92
C GLU A 191 0.14 -18.44 -3.74
N ALA A 192 -0.62 -17.69 -2.94
CA ALA A 192 -0.08 -16.96 -1.79
C ALA A 192 0.51 -17.92 -0.76
N PHE A 193 -0.21 -19.01 -0.47
CA PHE A 193 0.26 -20.06 0.41
C PHE A 193 1.55 -20.69 -0.10
N ARG A 194 1.60 -21.04 -1.39
CA ARG A 194 2.80 -21.63 -2.00
C ARG A 194 4.01 -20.70 -1.91
N LEU A 195 3.81 -19.40 -2.15
CA LEU A 195 4.84 -18.38 -1.97
C LEU A 195 5.38 -18.39 -0.53
N ILE A 196 4.48 -18.34 0.45
CA ILE A 196 4.87 -18.27 1.87
C ILE A 196 5.68 -19.51 2.25
N MET A 197 5.20 -20.70 1.89
CA MET A 197 5.81 -21.98 2.28
C MET A 197 7.14 -22.26 1.57
N ARG A 198 7.30 -21.85 0.30
CA ARG A 198 8.51 -22.16 -0.47
C ARG A 198 9.61 -21.12 -0.32
N SER A 199 9.26 -19.85 -0.19
CA SER A 199 10.22 -18.75 -0.31
C SER A 199 10.38 -17.93 0.96
N ALA A 200 9.34 -17.83 1.80
CA ALA A 200 9.32 -16.87 2.91
C ALA A 200 9.71 -17.51 4.26
N THR A 201 9.25 -18.73 4.54
CA THR A 201 9.55 -19.46 5.77
C THR A 201 11.04 -19.82 5.90
N GLY A 202 11.70 -20.08 4.77
CA GLY A 202 13.13 -20.38 4.68
C GLY A 202 14.04 -19.16 4.44
N ASP A 203 13.52 -17.93 4.52
CA ASP A 203 14.34 -16.74 4.28
C ASP A 203 15.49 -16.64 5.29
N LYS A 204 16.66 -16.18 4.83
CA LYS A 204 17.85 -16.01 5.68
C LYS A 204 17.62 -15.01 6.82
N SER A 205 16.82 -13.97 6.56
CA SER A 205 16.48 -12.96 7.55
C SER A 205 15.38 -13.43 8.49
N PHE A 206 15.65 -13.32 9.79
CA PHE A 206 14.65 -13.59 10.82
C PHE A 206 13.44 -12.65 10.74
N ALA A 207 13.66 -11.39 10.37
CA ALA A 207 12.59 -10.40 10.23
C ALA A 207 11.62 -10.73 9.10
N VAL A 208 12.11 -11.35 8.03
CA VAL A 208 11.29 -11.87 6.91
C VAL A 208 10.56 -13.14 7.33
N ARG A 209 11.20 -14.05 8.08
CA ARG A 209 10.53 -15.24 8.64
C ARG A 209 9.38 -14.89 9.58
N ILE A 210 9.54 -13.85 10.43
CA ILE A 210 8.44 -13.33 11.26
C ILE A 210 7.29 -12.81 10.38
N ALA A 211 7.59 -12.08 9.31
CA ALA A 211 6.57 -11.60 8.38
C ALA A 211 5.84 -12.78 7.69
N ALA A 212 6.57 -13.83 7.31
CA ALA A 212 5.99 -15.06 6.75
C ALA A 212 5.04 -15.75 7.74
N ALA A 213 5.44 -15.89 9.00
CA ALA A 213 4.59 -16.46 10.05
C ALA A 213 3.32 -15.62 10.27
N ARG A 214 3.41 -14.30 10.17
CA ARG A 214 2.23 -13.41 10.22
C ARG A 214 1.31 -13.61 9.01
N CYS A 215 1.85 -13.88 7.82
CA CYS A 215 1.03 -14.25 6.66
C CYS A 215 0.31 -15.59 6.89
N LEU A 216 0.98 -16.60 7.46
CA LEU A 216 0.34 -17.88 7.80
C LEU A 216 -0.79 -17.69 8.82
N LYS A 217 -0.56 -16.86 9.85
CA LYS A 217 -1.61 -16.50 10.83
C LYS A 217 -2.80 -15.84 10.13
N ALA A 218 -2.56 -14.85 9.27
CA ALA A 218 -3.59 -14.19 8.48
C ALA A 218 -4.38 -15.20 7.64
N PHE A 219 -3.67 -16.07 6.92
CA PHE A 219 -4.25 -17.10 6.08
C PHE A 219 -5.13 -18.09 6.87
N ALA A 220 -4.67 -18.53 8.04
CA ALA A 220 -5.44 -19.39 8.94
C ALA A 220 -6.68 -18.66 9.49
N SER A 221 -6.55 -17.37 9.83
CA SER A 221 -7.65 -16.58 10.39
C SER A 221 -8.81 -16.36 9.42
N ILE A 222 -8.56 -16.42 8.11
CA ILE A 222 -9.59 -16.32 7.07
C ILE A 222 -10.12 -17.69 6.61
N GLY A 223 -9.80 -18.77 7.34
CA GLY A 223 -10.32 -20.11 7.08
C GLY A 223 -9.54 -20.95 6.07
N GLY A 224 -8.34 -20.53 5.69
CA GLY A 224 -7.48 -21.29 4.78
C GLY A 224 -8.04 -21.54 3.37
N PRO A 225 -8.67 -20.55 2.71
CA PRO A 225 -9.32 -20.73 1.41
C PRO A 225 -8.34 -21.27 0.36
N GLY A 226 -8.79 -22.20 -0.47
CA GLY A 226 -7.98 -22.80 -1.53
C GLY A 226 -6.91 -23.79 -1.06
N LEU A 227 -6.92 -24.22 0.20
CA LEU A 227 -6.11 -25.34 0.68
C LEU A 227 -6.95 -26.62 0.76
N GLY A 228 -6.37 -27.73 0.30
CA GLY A 228 -6.83 -29.07 0.59
C GLY A 228 -6.06 -29.67 1.78
N VAL A 229 -6.42 -30.90 2.14
CA VAL A 229 -5.80 -31.67 3.23
C VAL A 229 -4.28 -31.81 3.03
N THR A 230 -3.84 -32.05 1.79
CA THR A 230 -2.43 -32.22 1.43
C THR A 230 -1.59 -30.97 1.70
N GLU A 231 -2.11 -29.77 1.42
CA GLU A 231 -1.41 -28.51 1.67
C GLU A 231 -1.27 -28.22 3.17
N LEU A 232 -2.27 -28.60 3.96
CA LEU A 232 -2.26 -28.50 5.43
C LEU A 232 -1.20 -29.42 6.05
N ASP A 233 -1.15 -30.69 5.64
CA ASP A 233 -0.20 -31.68 6.17
C ASP A 233 1.26 -31.31 5.85
N ASN A 234 1.50 -30.85 4.62
CA ASN A 234 2.83 -30.35 4.24
C ASN A 234 3.26 -29.18 5.11
N SER A 235 2.33 -28.33 5.53
CA SER A 235 2.65 -27.12 6.30
C SER A 235 2.94 -27.40 7.76
N ALA A 236 2.25 -28.37 8.36
CA ALA A 236 2.61 -28.89 9.68
C ALA A 236 4.08 -29.38 9.71
N SER A 237 4.53 -30.05 8.65
CA SER A 237 5.90 -30.55 8.53
C SER A 237 6.96 -29.45 8.49
N TYR A 238 6.66 -28.28 7.92
CA TYR A 238 7.58 -27.12 7.92
C TYR A 238 7.64 -26.41 9.27
N CYS A 239 6.52 -26.33 9.99
CA CYS A 239 6.49 -25.76 11.35
C CYS A 239 7.40 -26.54 12.31
N VAL A 240 7.40 -27.88 12.22
CA VAL A 240 8.29 -28.74 13.03
C VAL A 240 9.76 -28.49 12.71
N LYS A 241 10.12 -28.33 11.42
CA LYS A 241 11.49 -28.08 10.98
C LYS A 241 12.03 -26.68 11.31
N ALA A 242 11.14 -25.71 11.56
CA ALA A 242 11.54 -24.35 11.89
C ALA A 242 11.81 -24.13 13.39
N GLY A 243 11.41 -25.08 14.25
CA GLY A 243 11.61 -25.05 15.70
C GLY A 243 12.83 -25.85 16.19
N THR A 244 13.55 -26.51 15.28
CA THR A 244 14.81 -27.24 15.52
C THR A 244 15.97 -26.48 14.92
#